data_AF-A0A3M6YR47-F1
#
_entry.id   AF-A0A3M6YR47-F1
#
_cell.length_a   1.000
_cell.length_b   1.000
_cell.length_c   1.000
_cell.angle_alpha   90.00
_cell.angle_beta   90.00
_cell.angle_gamma   90.00
#
_symmetry.space_group_name_H-M   'P 1'
#
loop_
_entity.id
_entity.type
_entity.pdbx_description
1 polymer ?
#
loop_
_entity_poly.entity_id
_entity_poly.type
_entity_poly.pdbx_seq_one_letter_code
_entity_poly.pdbx_strand_id
1 'polypeptide(L)'
;MQFPYPRKSSTPTPYTSARASSYTRRRNLKALAPYVLGAGAFIWLLVYLFGGSKPDPATYRPPGTPEAVIVTTLSPKMSETYKKNIRDNRVDYASRHGYATFFPNTTDYDLMPNSPNSWSTIPSLRHAMKLYPHTEWLFYLSNTAIIMNPEESLEHKVTDPRKLESLMITDKPVVPPDSVIKTFSHLRGERVDFILAQDREGLAGGSMLIRSGEWAKYFL
;
A
#
# COMPACT_ATOMS: atom_id res chain seq x y z
N MET A 1 -52.79 56.61 83.98
CA MET A 1 -53.70 55.77 83.17
C MET A 1 -52.90 54.54 82.72
N GLN A 2 -53.29 53.36 83.19
CA GLN A 2 -52.56 52.11 82.97
C GLN A 2 -53.13 51.43 81.71
N PHE A 3 -52.30 51.31 80.67
CA PHE A 3 -52.62 50.54 79.47
C PHE A 3 -51.95 49.16 79.56
N PRO A 4 -52.69 48.06 79.37
CA PRO A 4 -52.15 46.70 79.47
C PRO A 4 -51.30 46.32 78.25
N TYR A 5 -50.12 45.76 78.51
CA TYR A 5 -49.20 45.24 77.49
C TYR A 5 -49.74 43.95 76.85
N PRO A 6 -49.55 43.73 75.53
CA PRO A 6 -49.96 42.49 74.87
C PRO A 6 -49.07 41.31 75.29
N ARG A 7 -49.71 40.19 75.66
CA ARG A 7 -49.04 38.94 76.03
C ARG A 7 -48.41 38.26 74.82
N LYS A 8 -47.22 37.69 75.01
CA LYS A 8 -46.49 36.86 74.02
C LYS A 8 -47.35 35.65 73.61
N SER A 9 -47.62 35.52 72.31
CA SER A 9 -48.22 34.32 71.70
C SER A 9 -47.20 33.19 71.69
N SER A 10 -47.55 32.06 72.31
CA SER A 10 -46.77 30.82 72.30
C SER A 10 -47.23 29.94 71.13
N THR A 11 -46.73 30.23 69.94
CA THR A 11 -46.80 29.30 68.79
C THR A 11 -45.37 28.98 68.37
N PRO A 12 -44.87 27.74 68.56
CA PRO A 12 -43.55 27.36 68.10
C PRO A 12 -43.56 27.26 66.57
N THR A 13 -42.57 27.90 65.92
CA THR A 13 -42.35 27.75 64.48
C THR A 13 -41.91 26.31 64.17
N PRO A 14 -42.37 25.69 63.07
CA PRO A 14 -41.89 24.37 62.67
C PRO A 14 -40.39 24.45 62.36
N TYR A 15 -39.60 23.56 62.98
CA TYR A 15 -38.18 23.41 62.70
C TYR A 15 -37.98 23.11 61.22
N THR A 16 -37.45 24.08 60.47
CA THR A 16 -36.92 23.82 59.14
C THR A 16 -35.56 23.16 59.30
N SER A 17 -35.44 21.90 58.88
CA SER A 17 -34.14 21.20 58.86
C SER A 17 -33.16 21.99 58.00
N ALA A 18 -31.98 22.28 58.56
CA ALA A 18 -30.91 23.00 57.88
C ALA A 18 -30.62 22.36 56.50
N ARG A 19 -30.58 23.20 55.46
CA ARG A 19 -30.13 22.84 54.11
C ARG A 19 -28.87 21.96 54.20
N ALA A 20 -28.95 20.73 53.70
CA ALA A 20 -27.77 19.89 53.49
C ALA A 20 -26.75 20.69 52.67
N SER A 21 -25.61 20.99 53.28
CA SER A 21 -24.67 21.95 52.75
C SER A 21 -24.03 21.44 51.46
N SER A 22 -23.95 22.31 50.46
CA SER A 22 -23.19 22.09 49.22
C SER A 22 -21.67 21.97 49.43
N TYR A 23 -21.19 22.11 50.66
CA TYR A 23 -19.78 22.00 51.04
C TYR A 23 -19.27 20.55 51.03
N THR A 24 -20.09 19.57 51.42
CA THR A 24 -19.68 18.15 51.42
C THR A 24 -19.49 17.62 49.99
N ARG A 25 -20.33 18.07 49.04
CA ARG A 25 -20.24 17.67 47.62
C ARG A 25 -18.96 18.19 46.94
N ARG A 26 -18.52 19.42 47.27
CA ARG A 26 -17.27 20.01 46.75
C ARG A 26 -16.01 19.36 47.31
N ARG A 27 -16.05 18.83 48.54
CA ARG A 27 -14.90 18.16 49.16
C ARG A 27 -14.62 16.79 48.54
N ASN A 28 -15.67 16.04 48.19
CA ASN A 28 -15.52 14.73 47.55
C ASN A 28 -15.00 14.84 46.10
N LEU A 29 -15.36 15.90 45.38
CA LEU A 29 -14.83 16.17 44.03
C LEU A 29 -13.32 16.44 44.03
N LYS A 30 -12.80 17.19 45.02
CA LYS A 30 -11.35 17.43 45.17
C LYS A 30 -10.59 16.16 45.50
N ALA A 31 -11.19 15.24 46.27
CA ALA A 31 -10.59 13.96 46.62
C ALA A 31 -10.60 12.95 45.45
N LEU A 32 -11.60 13.01 44.57
CA LEU A 32 -11.69 12.12 43.40
C LEU A 32 -10.86 12.61 42.20
N ALA A 33 -10.60 13.91 42.10
CA ALA A 33 -9.88 14.53 40.99
C ALA A 33 -8.53 13.87 40.63
N PRO A 34 -7.63 13.56 41.59
CA PRO A 34 -6.33 12.94 41.25
C PRO A 34 -6.48 11.53 40.67
N TYR A 35 -7.47 10.77 41.10
CA TYR A 35 -7.73 9.42 40.58
C TYR A 35 -8.27 9.44 39.16
N VAL A 36 -9.18 10.39 38.85
CA VAL A 36 -9.72 10.55 37.50
C VAL A 36 -8.64 11.04 36.53
N LEU A 37 -7.78 11.97 36.96
CA LEU A 37 -6.64 12.42 36.16
C LEU A 37 -5.61 11.31 35.96
N GLY A 38 -5.32 10.53 36.99
CA GLY A 38 -4.43 9.37 36.90
C GLY A 38 -4.96 8.29 35.96
N ALA A 39 -6.25 7.95 36.07
CA ALA A 39 -6.90 6.99 35.17
C ALA A 39 -6.94 7.50 33.72
N GLY A 40 -7.23 8.78 33.51
CA GLY A 40 -7.19 9.40 32.18
C GLY A 40 -5.79 9.39 31.58
N ALA A 41 -4.76 9.72 32.36
CA ALA A 41 -3.37 9.67 31.93
C ALA A 41 -2.92 8.23 31.62
N PHE A 42 -3.37 7.25 32.40
CA PHE A 42 -3.07 5.85 32.17
C PHE A 42 -3.73 5.31 30.90
N ILE A 43 -5.01 5.64 30.67
CA ILE A 43 -5.71 5.31 29.42
C ILE A 43 -5.03 5.98 28.23
N TRP A 44 -4.64 7.26 28.36
CA TRP A 44 -3.90 7.97 27.32
C TRP A 44 -2.56 7.30 27.03
N LEU A 45 -1.82 6.88 28.05
CA LEU A 45 -0.55 6.16 27.91
C LEU A 45 -0.76 4.79 27.23
N LEU A 46 -1.82 4.06 27.57
CA LEU A 46 -2.17 2.81 26.91
C LEU A 46 -2.54 3.03 25.44
N VAL A 47 -3.31 4.08 25.12
CA VAL A 47 -3.62 4.45 23.73
C VAL A 47 -2.37 4.93 22.99
N TYR A 48 -1.41 5.55 23.68
CA TYR A 48 -0.14 5.97 23.07
C TYR A 48 0.80 4.79 22.81
N LEU A 49 0.89 3.84 23.74
CA LEU A 49 1.77 2.66 23.63
C LEU A 49 1.19 1.56 22.75
N PHE A 50 -0.13 1.39 22.73
CA PHE A 50 -0.83 0.33 22.00
C PHE A 50 -1.73 0.85 20.88
N GLY A 51 -1.88 2.16 20.72
CA GLY A 51 -2.49 2.75 19.54
C GLY A 51 -1.57 2.48 18.37
N GLY A 52 -1.95 1.50 17.55
CA GLY A 52 -1.21 1.12 16.36
C GLY A 52 -0.79 2.34 15.56
N SER A 53 0.46 2.30 15.08
CA SER A 53 1.00 3.29 14.16
C SER A 53 -0.06 3.62 13.10
N LYS A 54 -0.43 4.89 12.96
CA LYS A 54 -1.26 5.32 11.83
C LYS A 54 -0.58 4.75 10.58
N PRO A 55 -1.31 4.05 9.69
CA PRO A 55 -0.71 3.53 8.48
C PRO A 55 -0.03 4.71 7.77
N ASP A 56 1.26 4.54 7.49
CA ASP A 56 2.02 5.55 6.76
C ASP A 56 1.25 5.83 5.46
N PRO A 57 0.90 7.10 5.15
CA PRO A 57 0.23 7.42 3.89
C PRO A 57 0.99 6.90 2.66
N ALA A 58 2.30 6.65 2.76
CA ALA A 58 3.10 6.00 1.73
C ALA A 58 2.84 4.48 1.59
N THR A 59 2.35 3.81 2.63
CA THR A 59 2.09 2.35 2.66
C THR A 59 0.59 2.03 2.72
N TYR A 60 -0.27 3.05 2.75
CA TYR A 60 -1.71 2.86 2.70
C TYR A 60 -2.13 2.27 1.35
N ARG A 61 -2.66 1.05 1.38
CA ARG A 61 -3.22 0.35 0.22
C ARG A 61 -4.75 0.28 0.37
N PRO A 62 -5.51 1.00 -0.47
CA PRO A 62 -6.97 0.92 -0.46
C PRO A 62 -7.45 -0.53 -0.70
N PRO A 63 -8.52 -0.97 -0.02
CA PRO A 63 -9.17 -2.24 -0.33
C PRO A 63 -9.54 -2.33 -1.82
N GLY A 64 -9.29 -3.47 -2.46
CA GLY A 64 -9.55 -3.68 -3.89
C GLY A 64 -8.42 -3.23 -4.83
N THR A 65 -7.27 -2.80 -4.30
CA THR A 65 -6.10 -2.49 -5.13
C THR A 65 -5.51 -3.77 -5.74
N PRO A 66 -5.34 -3.86 -7.07
CA PRO A 66 -4.72 -5.02 -7.72
C PRO A 66 -3.26 -5.15 -7.28
N GLU A 67 -2.83 -6.39 -7.02
CA GLU A 67 -1.46 -6.69 -6.57
C GLU A 67 -0.42 -6.46 -7.67
N ALA A 68 -0.79 -6.81 -8.90
CA ALA A 68 0.01 -6.53 -10.09
C ALA A 68 -0.85 -5.89 -11.19
N VAL A 69 -0.21 -5.11 -12.05
CA VAL A 69 -0.79 -4.58 -13.29
C VAL A 69 0.01 -5.12 -14.46
N ILE A 70 -0.66 -5.85 -15.35
CA ILE A 70 -0.07 -6.36 -16.58
C ILE A 70 -0.11 -5.25 -17.62
N VAL A 71 1.06 -4.83 -18.09
CA VAL A 71 1.20 -3.75 -19.08
C VAL A 71 1.63 -4.36 -20.41
N THR A 72 0.85 -4.10 -21.46
CA THR A 72 1.18 -4.57 -22.81
C THR A 72 0.97 -3.46 -23.83
N THR A 73 2.04 -3.09 -24.53
CA THR A 73 1.99 -2.09 -25.61
C THR A 73 1.50 -2.72 -26.91
N LEU A 74 0.44 -2.13 -27.48
CA LEU A 74 -0.16 -2.60 -28.73
C LEU A 74 0.10 -1.59 -29.86
N SER A 75 0.49 -2.06 -31.04
CA SER A 75 0.66 -1.14 -32.18
C SER A 75 -0.65 -1.01 -32.95
N PRO A 76 -1.05 0.20 -33.38
CA PRO A 76 -2.21 0.38 -34.24
C PRO A 76 -2.13 -0.46 -35.53
N LYS A 77 -0.90 -0.72 -36.03
CA LYS A 77 -0.63 -1.48 -37.26
C LYS A 77 -0.91 -2.99 -37.16
N MET A 78 -1.11 -3.53 -35.95
CA MET A 78 -1.44 -4.95 -35.78
C MET A 78 -2.88 -5.24 -36.22
N SER A 79 -3.15 -6.49 -36.62
CA SER A 79 -4.52 -6.92 -36.92
C SER A 79 -5.39 -6.92 -35.66
N GLU A 80 -6.68 -6.61 -35.82
CA GLU A 80 -7.62 -6.57 -34.69
C GLU A 80 -7.78 -7.93 -34.01
N THR A 81 -7.77 -9.02 -34.79
CA THR A 81 -7.79 -10.38 -34.23
C THR A 81 -6.59 -10.65 -33.33
N TYR A 82 -5.39 -10.21 -33.73
CA TYR A 82 -4.18 -10.40 -32.94
C TYR A 82 -4.23 -9.59 -31.64
N LYS A 83 -4.64 -8.30 -31.73
CA LYS A 83 -4.85 -7.44 -30.54
C LYS A 83 -5.86 -8.08 -29.58
N LYS A 84 -6.97 -8.59 -30.10
CA LYS A 84 -8.01 -9.25 -29.31
C LYS A 84 -7.46 -10.48 -28.59
N ASN A 85 -6.77 -11.37 -29.30
CA ASN A 85 -6.21 -12.58 -28.70
C ASN A 85 -5.22 -12.29 -27.58
N ILE A 86 -4.37 -11.27 -27.74
CA ILE A 86 -3.45 -10.82 -26.69
C ILE A 86 -4.23 -10.28 -25.49
N ARG A 87 -5.19 -9.39 -25.73
CA ARG A 87 -6.02 -8.81 -24.66
C ARG A 87 -6.75 -9.90 -23.88
N ASP A 88 -7.40 -10.84 -24.58
CA ASP A 88 -8.11 -11.95 -23.97
C ASP A 88 -7.17 -12.81 -23.10
N ASN A 89 -5.95 -13.10 -23.56
CA ASN A 89 -4.97 -13.84 -22.77
C ASN A 89 -4.55 -13.12 -21.48
N ARG A 90 -4.31 -11.80 -21.54
CA ARG A 90 -3.94 -11.02 -20.35
C ARG A 90 -5.11 -10.84 -19.40
N VAL A 91 -6.31 -10.58 -19.93
CA VAL A 91 -7.52 -10.39 -19.14
C VAL A 91 -7.92 -11.68 -18.44
N ASP A 92 -7.85 -12.84 -19.12
CA ASP A 92 -8.12 -14.14 -18.50
C ASP A 92 -7.18 -14.37 -17.31
N TYR A 93 -5.86 -14.25 -17.52
CA TYR A 93 -4.89 -14.39 -16.43
C TYR A 93 -5.12 -13.40 -15.28
N ALA A 94 -5.34 -12.13 -15.61
CA ALA A 94 -5.56 -11.10 -14.60
C ALA A 94 -6.83 -11.35 -13.78
N SER A 95 -7.91 -11.81 -14.41
CA SER A 95 -9.18 -12.11 -13.74
C SER A 95 -9.07 -13.26 -12.74
N ARG A 96 -8.21 -14.26 -13.00
CA ARG A 96 -7.97 -15.40 -12.11
C ARG A 96 -7.26 -15.01 -10.82
N HIS A 97 -6.34 -14.05 -10.90
CA HIS A 97 -5.44 -13.68 -9.80
C HIS A 97 -5.72 -12.30 -9.19
N GLY A 98 -6.78 -11.62 -9.62
CA GLY A 98 -7.13 -10.28 -9.11
C GLY A 98 -6.16 -9.18 -9.54
N TYR A 99 -5.52 -9.35 -10.70
CA TYR A 99 -4.64 -8.34 -11.31
C TYR A 99 -5.44 -7.39 -12.21
N ALA A 100 -4.82 -6.26 -12.54
CA ALA A 100 -5.35 -5.35 -13.55
C ALA A 100 -4.56 -5.48 -14.88
N THR A 101 -5.18 -5.05 -15.97
CA THR A 101 -4.54 -5.01 -17.29
C THR A 101 -4.55 -3.60 -17.86
N PHE A 102 -3.44 -3.18 -18.47
CA PHE A 102 -3.32 -1.89 -19.12
C PHE A 102 -2.73 -2.04 -20.53
N PHE A 103 -3.45 -1.53 -21.53
CA PHE A 103 -3.13 -1.70 -22.95
C PHE A 103 -2.93 -0.36 -23.67
N PRO A 104 -1.83 0.36 -23.42
CA PRO A 104 -1.51 1.57 -24.15
C PRO A 104 -1.09 1.25 -25.59
N ASN A 105 -1.34 2.17 -26.52
CA ASN A 105 -0.82 2.04 -27.86
C ASN A 105 0.62 2.52 -27.94
N THR A 106 1.38 1.98 -28.89
CA THR A 106 2.76 2.42 -29.15
C THR A 106 2.86 3.86 -29.63
N THR A 107 1.75 4.44 -30.08
CA THR A 107 1.65 5.81 -30.62
C THR A 107 1.05 6.81 -29.64
N ASP A 108 0.69 6.38 -28.42
CA ASP A 108 0.05 7.27 -27.43
C ASP A 108 1.03 8.27 -26.80
N TYR A 109 2.34 8.06 -26.98
CA TYR A 109 3.39 8.87 -26.38
C TYR A 109 4.29 9.46 -27.45
N ASP A 110 4.68 10.73 -27.25
CA ASP A 110 5.67 11.39 -28.09
C ASP A 110 7.07 10.88 -27.71
N LEU A 111 7.67 10.10 -28.62
CA LEU A 111 9.01 9.56 -28.44
C LEU A 111 10.02 10.49 -29.10
N MET A 112 11.27 10.48 -28.60
CA MET A 112 12.34 11.26 -29.24
C MET A 112 12.47 10.90 -30.73
N PRO A 113 12.83 11.85 -31.60
CA PRO A 113 13.01 11.59 -33.03
C PRO A 113 13.93 10.39 -33.28
N ASN A 114 13.56 9.53 -34.24
CA ASN A 114 14.26 8.28 -34.60
C ASN A 114 14.25 7.17 -33.52
N SER A 115 13.44 7.29 -32.47
CA SER A 115 13.29 6.23 -31.48
C SER A 115 12.37 5.13 -32.00
N PRO A 116 12.76 3.84 -31.89
CA PRO A 116 11.86 2.74 -32.21
C PRO A 116 10.57 2.76 -31.37
N ASN A 117 9.45 2.36 -31.96
CA ASN A 117 8.15 2.29 -31.28
C ASN A 117 8.16 1.39 -30.01
N SER A 118 9.09 0.45 -29.91
CA SER A 118 9.28 -0.37 -28.70
C SER A 118 9.65 0.45 -27.47
N TRP A 119 10.22 1.65 -27.64
CA TRP A 119 10.54 2.56 -26.54
C TRP A 119 9.30 3.17 -25.89
N SER A 120 8.11 3.04 -26.49
CA SER A 120 6.84 3.40 -25.85
C SER A 120 6.58 2.63 -24.56
N THR A 121 7.29 1.51 -24.33
CA THR A 121 7.22 0.71 -23.10
C THR A 121 7.55 1.53 -21.85
N ILE A 122 8.53 2.41 -21.90
CA ILE A 122 8.96 3.23 -20.75
C ILE A 122 7.85 4.21 -20.31
N PRO A 123 7.35 5.12 -21.16
CA PRO A 123 6.25 6.00 -20.77
C PRO A 123 4.96 5.22 -20.50
N SER A 124 4.75 4.05 -21.11
CA SER A 124 3.62 3.16 -20.79
C SER A 124 3.66 2.65 -19.35
N LEU A 125 4.82 2.19 -18.89
CA LEU A 125 5.00 1.72 -17.51
C LEU A 125 4.85 2.88 -16.52
N ARG A 126 5.42 4.05 -16.84
CA ARG A 126 5.24 5.26 -16.02
C ARG A 126 3.78 5.72 -15.94
N HIS A 127 3.03 5.60 -17.05
CA HIS A 127 1.59 5.86 -17.06
C HIS A 127 0.84 4.84 -16.20
N ALA A 128 1.19 3.55 -16.28
CA ALA A 128 0.61 2.52 -15.41
C ALA A 128 0.86 2.82 -13.92
N MET A 129 2.07 3.23 -13.53
CA MET A 129 2.36 3.66 -12.15
C MET A 129 1.45 4.80 -11.68
N LYS A 130 1.12 5.72 -12.59
CA LYS A 130 0.25 6.87 -12.28
C LYS A 130 -1.21 6.46 -12.13
N LEU A 131 -1.68 5.52 -12.96
CA LEU A 131 -3.05 4.99 -12.90
C LEU A 131 -3.27 4.07 -11.71
N TYR A 132 -2.24 3.33 -11.29
CA TYR A 132 -2.29 2.34 -10.21
C TYR A 132 -1.26 2.66 -9.13
N PRO A 133 -1.41 3.79 -8.40
CA PRO A 133 -0.38 4.28 -7.47
C PRO A 133 -0.13 3.40 -6.25
N HIS A 134 -1.05 2.49 -5.94
CA HIS A 134 -0.98 1.58 -4.78
C HIS A 134 -0.64 0.12 -5.16
N THR A 135 -0.47 -0.17 -6.45
CA THR A 135 -0.09 -1.51 -6.93
C THR A 135 1.39 -1.75 -6.73
N GLU A 136 1.75 -2.92 -6.23
CA GLU A 136 3.15 -3.24 -5.92
C GLU A 136 3.95 -3.60 -7.16
N TRP A 137 3.39 -4.39 -8.09
CA TRP A 137 4.13 -4.89 -9.24
C TRP A 137 3.55 -4.43 -10.57
N LEU A 138 4.41 -3.95 -11.46
CA LEU A 138 4.12 -3.79 -12.87
C LEU A 138 4.74 -4.96 -13.63
N PHE A 139 3.91 -5.74 -14.31
CA PHE A 139 4.35 -6.84 -15.15
C PHE A 139 4.26 -6.45 -16.62
N TYR A 140 5.38 -6.04 -17.21
CA TYR A 140 5.42 -5.77 -18.64
C TYR A 140 5.50 -7.08 -19.42
N LEU A 141 4.56 -7.26 -20.34
CA LEU A 141 4.59 -8.30 -21.34
C LEU A 141 4.47 -7.68 -22.72
N SER A 142 5.45 -7.95 -23.57
CA SER A 142 5.40 -7.60 -24.98
C SER A 142 4.21 -8.23 -25.68
N ASN A 143 3.80 -7.62 -26.79
CA ASN A 143 2.73 -8.15 -27.65
C ASN A 143 3.09 -9.51 -28.28
N THR A 144 4.36 -9.89 -28.34
CA THR A 144 4.81 -11.20 -28.86
C THR A 144 4.83 -12.30 -27.80
N ALA A 145 4.62 -11.99 -26.52
CA ALA A 145 4.59 -12.98 -25.44
C ALA A 145 3.16 -13.54 -25.20
N ILE A 146 3.06 -14.78 -24.72
CA ILE A 146 1.78 -15.40 -24.32
C ILE A 146 1.92 -16.05 -22.94
N ILE A 147 0.92 -15.84 -22.08
CA ILE A 147 0.83 -16.53 -20.79
C ILE A 147 0.28 -17.92 -21.05
N MET A 148 1.11 -18.93 -20.84
CA MET A 148 0.76 -20.33 -21.14
C MET A 148 0.27 -21.11 -19.92
N ASN A 149 0.67 -20.72 -18.70
CA ASN A 149 0.20 -21.33 -17.47
C ASN A 149 -0.68 -20.32 -16.70
N PRO A 150 -2.01 -20.33 -16.91
CA PRO A 150 -2.88 -19.32 -16.32
C PRO A 150 -3.22 -19.61 -14.84
N GLU A 151 -2.97 -20.83 -14.35
CA GLU A 151 -3.37 -21.25 -13.00
C GLU A 151 -2.39 -20.79 -11.92
N GLU A 152 -1.15 -20.47 -12.27
CA GLU A 152 -0.10 -20.10 -11.32
C GLU A 152 0.01 -18.57 -11.18
N SER A 153 -0.08 -18.05 -9.96
CA SER A 153 0.02 -16.61 -9.67
C SER A 153 1.46 -16.08 -9.83
N LEU A 154 1.62 -14.77 -10.01
CA LEU A 154 2.94 -14.13 -10.06
C LEU A 154 3.69 -14.28 -8.73
N GLU A 155 2.97 -14.19 -7.61
CA GLU A 155 3.50 -14.40 -6.26
C GLU A 155 4.14 -15.77 -6.13
N HIS A 156 3.38 -16.82 -6.42
CA HIS A 156 3.88 -18.20 -6.31
C HIS A 156 5.01 -18.49 -7.31
N LYS A 157 4.96 -17.87 -8.50
CA LYS A 157 5.96 -18.12 -9.54
C LYS A 157 7.28 -17.41 -9.29
N VAL A 158 7.22 -16.13 -8.94
CA VAL A 158 8.37 -15.21 -9.01
C VAL A 158 8.41 -14.19 -7.87
N THR A 159 7.32 -13.48 -7.55
CA THR A 159 7.40 -12.28 -6.70
C THR A 159 7.46 -12.56 -5.20
N ASP A 160 7.13 -13.79 -4.75
CA ASP A 160 7.41 -14.20 -3.37
C ASP A 160 8.93 -14.15 -3.10
N PRO A 161 9.40 -13.48 -2.02
CA PRO A 161 10.83 -13.30 -1.78
C PRO A 161 11.63 -14.60 -1.69
N ARG A 162 11.09 -15.64 -1.05
CA ARG A 162 11.80 -16.93 -0.90
C ARG A 162 11.86 -17.65 -2.24
N LYS A 163 10.77 -17.57 -3.01
CA LYS A 163 10.73 -18.09 -4.37
C LYS A 163 11.74 -17.37 -5.24
N LEU A 164 11.77 -16.04 -5.22
CA LEU A 164 12.70 -15.23 -5.99
C LEU A 164 14.15 -15.59 -5.65
N GLU A 165 14.47 -15.70 -4.36
CA GLU A 165 15.81 -16.10 -3.91
C GLU A 165 16.25 -17.45 -4.46
N SER A 166 15.32 -18.41 -4.62
CA SER A 166 15.62 -19.70 -5.24
C SER A 166 15.85 -19.66 -6.76
N LEU A 167 15.38 -18.58 -7.42
CA LEU A 167 15.46 -18.40 -8.89
C LEU A 167 16.62 -17.48 -9.31
N MET A 168 17.05 -16.59 -8.44
CA MET A 168 18.08 -15.60 -8.74
C MET A 168 19.42 -16.24 -9.08
N ILE A 169 20.10 -15.68 -10.08
CA ILE A 169 21.45 -16.11 -10.50
C ILE A 169 22.49 -15.36 -9.66
N THR A 170 22.83 -15.93 -8.50
CA THR A 170 23.81 -15.36 -7.55
C THR A 170 25.18 -16.04 -7.67
N ASP A 171 26.24 -15.30 -7.27
CA ASP A 171 27.64 -15.76 -7.29
C ASP A 171 28.12 -16.33 -8.65
N LYS A 172 27.59 -15.80 -9.77
CA LYS A 172 28.03 -16.18 -11.12
C LYS A 172 28.97 -15.13 -11.72
N PRO A 173 30.03 -15.54 -12.43
CA PRO A 173 30.92 -14.61 -13.12
C PRO A 173 30.15 -13.86 -14.20
N VAL A 174 30.27 -12.53 -14.22
CA VAL A 174 29.59 -11.66 -15.20
C VAL A 174 30.24 -11.81 -16.59
N VAL A 175 31.54 -12.10 -16.64
CA VAL A 175 32.29 -12.40 -17.87
C VAL A 175 32.77 -13.86 -17.78
N PRO A 176 32.20 -14.80 -18.55
CA PRO A 176 32.66 -16.19 -18.57
C PRO A 176 34.08 -16.33 -19.18
N PRO A 177 34.84 -17.40 -18.88
CA PRO A 177 34.52 -18.51 -17.96
C PRO A 177 34.86 -18.21 -16.49
N ASP A 178 35.90 -17.40 -16.23
CA ASP A 178 36.34 -17.01 -14.90
C ASP A 178 36.48 -15.49 -14.84
N SER A 179 35.67 -14.84 -14.00
CA SER A 179 35.77 -13.41 -13.72
C SER A 179 35.79 -13.17 -12.22
N VAL A 180 36.65 -12.25 -11.79
CA VAL A 180 36.69 -11.74 -10.41
C VAL A 180 35.38 -10.99 -10.09
N ILE A 181 34.73 -10.42 -11.11
CA ILE A 181 33.47 -9.71 -10.98
C ILE A 181 32.33 -10.73 -11.12
N LYS A 182 31.66 -11.00 -10.01
CA LYS A 182 30.52 -11.90 -9.92
C LYS A 182 29.25 -11.14 -9.56
N THR A 183 28.10 -11.76 -9.82
CA THR A 183 26.83 -11.31 -9.27
C THR A 183 26.84 -11.41 -7.75
N PHE A 184 26.08 -10.54 -7.07
CA PHE A 184 26.03 -10.51 -5.61
C PHE A 184 25.57 -11.86 -5.04
N SER A 185 26.33 -12.38 -4.07
CA SER A 185 26.07 -13.68 -3.44
C SER A 185 24.95 -13.63 -2.38
N HIS A 186 24.76 -12.48 -1.73
CA HIS A 186 23.84 -12.30 -0.59
C HIS A 186 22.67 -11.37 -0.91
N LEU A 187 22.16 -11.44 -2.13
CA LEU A 187 20.98 -10.69 -2.53
C LEU A 187 19.74 -11.28 -1.83
N ARG A 188 18.91 -10.42 -1.24
CA ARG A 188 17.63 -10.78 -0.62
C ARG A 188 16.48 -10.48 -1.56
N GLY A 189 15.53 -11.40 -1.68
CA GLY A 189 14.37 -11.27 -2.58
C GLY A 189 13.50 -10.06 -2.24
N GLU A 190 13.41 -9.66 -0.95
CA GLU A 190 12.63 -8.48 -0.57
C GLU A 190 13.24 -7.17 -1.07
N ARG A 191 14.52 -7.16 -1.47
CA ARG A 191 15.24 -5.95 -1.92
C ARG A 191 15.40 -5.86 -3.44
N VAL A 192 14.65 -6.69 -4.17
CA VAL A 192 14.68 -6.69 -5.64
C VAL A 192 13.52 -5.86 -6.16
N ASP A 193 13.83 -4.79 -6.90
CA ASP A 193 12.84 -3.90 -7.50
C ASP A 193 12.69 -4.10 -9.02
N PHE A 194 13.56 -4.91 -9.63
CA PHE A 194 13.51 -5.22 -11.07
C PHE A 194 13.90 -6.66 -11.34
N ILE A 195 13.05 -7.35 -12.08
CA ILE A 195 13.18 -8.77 -12.41
C ILE A 195 13.07 -8.94 -13.91
N LEU A 196 14.06 -9.61 -14.48
CA LEU A 196 14.08 -10.04 -15.87
C LEU A 196 14.71 -11.43 -15.97
N ALA A 197 14.32 -12.18 -17.00
CA ALA A 197 14.93 -13.48 -17.28
C ALA A 197 16.10 -13.35 -18.27
N GLN A 198 16.94 -14.38 -18.31
CA GLN A 198 17.94 -14.56 -19.35
C GLN A 198 17.52 -15.70 -20.29
N ASP A 199 17.76 -15.53 -21.58
CA ASP A 199 17.62 -16.55 -22.61
C ASP A 199 18.98 -16.81 -23.29
N ARG A 200 18.98 -17.54 -24.42
CA ARG A 200 20.23 -17.84 -25.16
C ARG A 200 20.85 -16.62 -25.83
N GLU A 201 20.05 -15.59 -26.09
CA GLU A 201 20.46 -14.37 -26.81
C GLU A 201 20.82 -13.23 -25.86
N GLY A 202 20.38 -13.30 -24.60
CA GLY A 202 20.77 -12.38 -23.55
C GLY A 202 19.65 -12.15 -22.55
N LEU A 203 19.29 -10.89 -22.34
CA LEU A 203 18.25 -10.48 -21.40
C LEU A 203 16.89 -10.43 -22.09
N ALA A 204 15.89 -11.09 -21.51
CA ALA A 204 14.55 -11.16 -22.06
C ALA A 204 13.73 -9.89 -21.76
N GLY A 205 14.03 -8.80 -22.46
CA GLY A 205 13.34 -7.50 -22.31
C GLY A 205 11.85 -7.51 -22.69
N GLY A 206 11.33 -8.58 -23.27
CA GLY A 206 9.91 -8.75 -23.61
C GLY A 206 9.02 -9.20 -22.45
N SER A 207 9.61 -9.54 -21.29
CA SER A 207 8.91 -9.98 -20.09
C SER A 207 9.69 -9.54 -18.85
N MET A 208 9.20 -8.53 -18.13
CA MET A 208 9.89 -7.98 -16.97
C MET A 208 8.91 -7.56 -15.88
N LEU A 209 9.33 -7.66 -14.62
CA LEU A 209 8.59 -7.14 -13.48
C LEU A 209 9.34 -5.99 -12.83
N ILE A 210 8.62 -4.92 -12.53
CA ILE A 210 9.16 -3.73 -11.87
C ILE A 210 8.32 -3.49 -10.63
N ARG A 211 8.96 -3.36 -9.47
CA ARG A 211 8.28 -2.99 -8.24
C ARG A 211 8.03 -1.48 -8.22
N SER A 212 6.80 -1.08 -7.97
CA SER A 212 6.42 0.31 -7.78
C SER A 212 7.13 0.89 -6.56
N GLY A 213 7.83 2.00 -6.76
CA GLY A 213 8.57 2.69 -5.70
C GLY A 213 9.37 3.86 -6.25
N GLU A 214 10.12 4.54 -5.37
CA GLU A 214 10.98 5.65 -5.77
C GLU A 214 12.06 5.21 -6.78
N TRP A 215 12.60 4.00 -6.62
CA TRP A 215 13.56 3.44 -7.57
C TRP A 215 12.96 3.29 -8.98
N ALA A 216 11.74 2.75 -9.10
CA ALA A 216 11.07 2.62 -10.39
C ALA A 216 10.75 3.98 -11.04
N LYS A 217 10.39 5.00 -10.25
CA LYS A 217 10.17 6.37 -10.76
C LYS A 217 11.43 7.03 -11.30
N TYR A 218 12.59 6.66 -10.76
CA TYR A 218 13.90 7.10 -11.22
C TYR A 218 14.37 6.31 -12.45
N PHE A 219 14.13 5.00 -12.45
CA PHE A 219 14.53 4.10 -13.52
C PHE A 219 13.74 4.33 -14.83
N LEU A 220 12.44 4.61 -14.71
CA LEU A 220 11.51 4.87 -15.84
C LEU A 220 11.42 6.34 -16.21
#